data_AF-T1C7U3-F1
#
_entry.id   AF-T1C7U3-F1
#
_cell.length_a   1.000
_cell.length_b   1.000
_cell.length_c   1.000
_cell.angle_alpha   90.00
_cell.angle_beta   90.00
_cell.angle_gamma   90.00
#
_symmetry.space_group_name_H-M   'P 1'
#
loop_
_entity.id
_entity.type
_entity.pdbx_description
1 polymer ?
#
loop_
_entity_poly.entity_id
_entity_poly.type
_entity_poly.pdbx_seq_one_letter_code
_entity_poly.pdbx_strand_id
1 'polypeptide(L)' 'KRDYYYQSRLGNRVFDLGLGPVALAFAGAATPEDQRAIDAVASAVPPDGFAEAWLRHRGLGWAADLIPSFPSLEETAA' A
#
# COMPACT_ATOMS: atom_id res chain seq x y z
N LYS A 1 -2.86 7.67 -13.76
CA LYS A 1 -3.73 6.57 -14.24
C LYS A 1 -2.83 5.56 -14.93
N ARG A 2 -2.77 4.31 -14.44
CA ARG A 2 -2.00 3.23 -15.09
C ARG A 2 -3.03 2.35 -15.80
N ASP A 3 -2.88 2.20 -17.10
CA ASP A 3 -3.74 1.31 -17.89
C ASP A 3 -3.26 -0.12 -17.70
N TYR A 4 -4.06 -0.97 -17.04
CA TYR A 4 -3.72 -2.37 -16.84
C TYR A 4 -4.20 -3.18 -18.04
N TYR A 5 -3.33 -4.06 -18.53
CA TYR A 5 -3.59 -4.87 -19.71
C TYR A 5 -3.89 -6.31 -19.34
N TYR A 6 -4.99 -6.82 -19.88
CA TYR A 6 -5.31 -8.24 -19.89
C TYR A 6 -5.18 -8.77 -21.31
N GLN A 7 -4.36 -9.81 -21.50
CA GLN A 7 -4.14 -10.48 -22.78
C GLN A 7 -4.76 -11.87 -22.77
N SER A 8 -5.59 -12.15 -23.78
CA SER A 8 -6.27 -13.45 -23.98
C SER A 8 -6.17 -13.91 -25.43
N ARG A 9 -6.56 -15.16 -25.71
CA ARG A 9 -6.66 -15.68 -27.09
C ARG A 9 -7.66 -14.91 -27.96
N LEU A 10 -8.62 -14.22 -27.34
CA LEU A 10 -9.62 -13.39 -28.02
C LEU A 10 -9.18 -11.92 -28.17
N GLY A 11 -7.96 -11.58 -27.78
CA GLY A 11 -7.39 -10.22 -27.87
C GLY A 11 -7.04 -9.58 -26.53
N ASN A 12 -6.73 -8.29 -26.58
CA ASN A 12 -6.25 -7.49 -25.45
C ASN A 12 -7.34 -6.53 -24.93
N ARG A 13 -7.47 -6.41 -23.62
CA ARG A 13 -8.39 -5.47 -22.97
C ARG A 13 -7.63 -4.58 -22.00
N VAL A 14 -7.86 -3.27 -22.10
CA VAL A 14 -7.44 -2.32 -21.08
C VAL A 14 -8.54 -2.24 -20.02
N PHE A 15 -8.13 -2.27 -18.75
CA PHE A 15 -9.03 -2.07 -17.62
C PHE A 15 -8.35 -1.24 -16.53
N ASP A 16 -9.17 -0.61 -15.69
CA ASP A 16 -8.72 0.12 -14.52
C ASP A 16 -8.97 -0.76 -13.29
N LEU A 17 -7.97 -0.89 -12.41
CA LEU A 17 -8.13 -1.62 -11.15
C LEU A 17 -8.95 -0.82 -10.12
N GLY A 18 -9.18 0.47 -10.36
CA GLY A 18 -9.90 1.32 -9.41
C GLY A 18 -9.18 1.47 -8.07
N LEU A 19 -7.85 1.28 -8.04
CA LEU A 19 -7.07 1.36 -6.81
C LEU A 19 -7.05 2.81 -6.30
N GLY A 20 -7.61 3.00 -5.11
CA GLY A 20 -7.51 4.28 -4.40
C GLY A 20 -6.08 4.58 -3.94
N PRO A 21 -5.82 5.82 -3.47
CA PRO A 21 -4.49 6.27 -3.06
C PRO A 21 -3.82 5.35 -2.03
N VAL A 22 -4.58 4.84 -1.06
CA VAL A 22 -4.09 3.90 -0.03
C VAL A 22 -3.64 2.59 -0.66
N ALA A 23 -4.47 1.97 -1.51
CA ALA A 23 -4.08 0.74 -2.19
C ALA A 23 -2.86 0.93 -3.10
N LEU A 24 -2.79 2.06 -3.81
CA LEU A 24 -1.63 2.41 -4.64
C LEU A 24 -0.36 2.67 -3.84
N ALA A 25 -0.45 3.15 -2.60
CA ALA A 25 0.71 3.33 -1.74
C ALA A 25 1.46 2.02 -1.47
N PHE A 26 0.75 0.88 -1.49
CA PHE A 26 1.35 -0.44 -1.32
C PHE A 26 1.54 -1.14 -2.67
N ALA A 27 0.46 -1.36 -3.42
CA ALA A 27 0.50 -2.14 -4.66
C ALA A 27 1.19 -1.42 -5.83
N GLY A 28 1.35 -0.09 -5.75
CA GLY A 28 1.99 0.72 -6.77
C GLY A 28 3.50 0.95 -6.57
N ALA A 29 4.03 0.61 -5.40
CA ALA A 29 5.37 0.94 -4.91
C ALA A 29 6.45 -0.06 -5.37
N ALA A 30 6.63 -0.16 -6.69
CA ALA A 30 7.49 -1.18 -7.32
C ALA A 30 8.74 -0.61 -8.01
N THR A 31 8.98 0.71 -7.96
CA THR A 31 10.18 1.30 -8.56
C THR A 31 11.40 1.11 -7.66
N PRO A 32 12.65 1.20 -8.17
CA PRO A 32 13.84 1.16 -7.32
C PRO A 32 13.88 2.26 -6.25
N GLU A 33 13.26 3.42 -6.52
CA GLU A 33 13.11 4.49 -5.53
C GLU A 33 12.12 4.10 -4.42
N ASP A 34 10.98 3.51 -4.79
CA ASP A 34 10.03 2.99 -3.82
C ASP A 34 10.66 1.91 -2.94
N GLN A 35 11.46 0.99 -3.50
CA GLN A 35 12.14 -0.06 -2.72
C GLN A 35 13.12 0.53 -1.69
N ARG A 36 13.92 1.52 -2.08
CA ARG A 36 14.81 2.23 -1.12
C ARG A 36 14.03 2.94 -0.03
N ALA A 37 12.90 3.55 -0.37
CA ALA A 37 12.04 4.20 0.61
C ALA A 37 11.40 3.19 1.57
N ILE A 38 10.98 2.02 1.06
CA ILE A 38 10.45 0.91 1.87
C ILE A 38 11.52 0.43 2.85
N ASP A 39 12.76 0.18 2.39
CA ASP A 39 13.86 -0.25 3.26
C ASP A 39 14.17 0.79 4.34
N ALA A 40 14.19 2.07 3.98
CA ALA A 40 14.42 3.17 4.92
C ALA A 40 13.32 3.26 5.99
N VAL A 41 12.05 3.11 5.60
CA VAL A 41 10.94 3.13 6.56
C VAL A 41 10.93 1.87 7.41
N ALA A 42 11.09 0.70 6.82
CA ALA A 42 11.08 -0.59 7.52
C ALA A 42 12.23 -0.74 8.54
N SER A 43 13.37 -0.09 8.30
CA SER A 43 14.48 -0.07 9.27
C SER A 43 14.28 0.92 10.42
N ALA A 44 13.37 1.90 10.28
CA ALA A 44 13.15 2.96 11.26
C ALA A 44 12.07 2.61 12.30
N VAL A 45 11.20 1.63 12.04
CA VAL A 45 10.08 1.28 12.92
C VAL A 45 9.99 -0.23 13.13
N PRO A 46 9.39 -0.71 14.25
CA PRO A 46 9.02 -2.10 14.38
C PRO A 46 8.07 -2.55 13.25
N PRO A 47 8.00 -3.85 12.91
CA PRO A 47 7.15 -4.36 11.83
C PRO A 47 5.69 -3.88 11.92
N ASP A 48 5.10 -3.85 13.11
CA ASP A 48 3.71 -3.44 13.33
C ASP A 48 3.48 -1.93 13.06
N GLY A 49 4.53 -1.12 13.18
CA GLY A 49 4.49 0.31 12.88
C GLY A 49 4.69 0.65 11.40
N PHE A 50 5.05 -0.33 10.56
CA PHE A 50 5.40 -0.08 9.16
C PHE A 50 4.25 0.57 8.38
N ALA A 51 3.03 0.05 8.51
CA ALA A 51 1.89 0.54 7.73
C ALA A 51 1.59 2.02 8.02
N GLU A 52 1.63 2.44 9.29
CA GLU A 52 1.43 3.84 9.68
C GLU A 52 2.56 4.73 9.13
N ALA A 53 3.81 4.36 9.38
CA ALA A 53 4.98 5.12 8.96
C ALA A 53 5.04 5.25 7.42
N TRP A 54 4.73 4.17 6.70
CA TRP A 54 4.69 4.16 5.24
C TRP A 54 3.60 5.07 4.68
N LEU A 55 2.39 5.04 5.23
CA LEU A 55 1.31 5.93 4.79
C LEU A 55 1.66 7.41 5.03
N ARG A 56 2.28 7.74 6.17
CA ARG A 56 2.78 9.10 6.43
C ARG A 56 3.86 9.51 5.43
N HIS A 57 4.82 8.62 5.13
CA HIS A 57 5.85 8.86 4.12
C HIS A 57 5.25 9.13 2.72
N ARG A 58 4.16 8.43 2.37
CA ARG A 58 3.43 8.60 1.10
C ARG A 58 2.49 9.81 1.09
N GLY A 59 2.49 10.65 2.13
CA GLY A 59 1.62 11.83 2.25
C GLY A 59 0.16 11.51 2.57
N LEU A 60 -0.13 10.28 3.01
CA LEU A 60 -1.47 9.79 3.36
C LEU A 60 -1.66 9.76 4.88
N GLY A 61 -1.31 10.85 5.57
CA GLY A 61 -1.41 10.97 7.02
C GLY A 61 -2.81 10.67 7.56
N TRP A 62 -3.86 11.10 6.85
CA TRP A 62 -5.25 10.81 7.21
C TRP A 62 -5.56 9.31 7.27
N ALA A 63 -4.91 8.50 6.43
CA ALA A 63 -5.12 7.05 6.39
C ALA A 63 -4.31 6.36 7.51
N ALA A 64 -3.12 6.89 7.81
CA ALA A 64 -2.33 6.45 8.97
C ALA A 64 -3.09 6.67 10.28
N ASP A 65 -3.75 7.83 10.43
CA ASP A 65 -4.52 8.18 11.64
C ASP A 65 -5.71 7.24 11.88
N LEU A 66 -6.19 6.53 10.85
CA LEU A 66 -7.28 5.56 10.98
C LEU A 66 -6.83 4.19 11.51
N ILE A 67 -5.55 3.82 11.38
CA ILE A 67 -5.05 2.48 11.75
C ILE A 67 -5.41 2.08 13.20
N PRO A 68 -5.23 2.93 14.22
CA PRO A 68 -5.58 2.58 15.60
C PRO A 68 -7.08 2.27 15.82
N SER A 69 -7.95 2.73 14.90
CA SER A 69 -9.39 2.45 14.96
C SER A 69 -9.75 1.04 14.47
N PHE A 70 -8.80 0.33 13.86
CA PHE A 70 -8.97 -1.03 13.32
C PHE A 70 -7.88 -1.96 13.88
N PRO A 71 -7.90 -2.25 15.20
CA PRO A 71 -6.96 -3.19 15.79
C PRO A 71 -7.11 -4.58 15.15
N SER A 72 -5.99 -5.26 14.96
CA SER A 72 -5.95 -6.63 14.43
C SER A 72 -6.79 -7.57 15.29
N LEU A 73 -7.58 -8.43 14.64
CA LEU A 73 -8.52 -9.36 15.30
C LEU A 73 -7.86 -10.36 16.29
N GLU A 74 -6.53 -10.48 16.30
CA GLU A 74 -5.81 -11.35 17.23
C GLU A 74 -5.82 -10.84 18.68
N GLU A 75 -6.03 -9.54 18.92
CA GLU A 75 -6.09 -8.99 20.29
C GLU A 75 -7.44 -9.18 20.98
N THR A 76 -8.50 -9.56 20.26
CA THR A 76 -9.86 -9.72 20.84
C THR A 76 -10.12 -11.14 21.36
N ALA A 77 -9.13 -12.03 21.32
CA ALA A 77 -9.20 -13.38 21.86
C ALA A 77 -8.34 -13.52 23.14
N ALA A 78 -8.63 -12.71 24.16
CA ALA A 78 -8.10 -12.88 25.52
C ALA A 78 -9.21 -12.62 26.55
#